data_AF-A0A066YSF1-F1
#
_entry.id   AF-A0A066YSF1-F1
#
_cell.length_a   1.000
_cell.length_b   1.000
_cell.length_c   1.000
_cell.angle_alpha   90.00
_cell.angle_beta   90.00
_cell.angle_gamma   90.00
#
_symmetry.space_group_name_H-M   'P 1'
#
loop_
_entity.id
_entity.type
_entity.pdbx_description
1 polymer ?
#
loop_
_entity_poly.entity_id
_entity_poly.type
_entity_poly.pdbx_seq_one_letter_code
_entity_poly.pdbx_strand_id
1 'polypeptide(L)'
;MTVSSRGPNDRLGALLALAQISNAGLARRVNDLGAQRGLTLRYDKTSVARWVTKGMVPQRPVPHLIATALGNKLGRPVPLEEIGLADSHPTPELGLEFPREVPEAVRSATELWRVDLDLRRGPAAAGGATAWPAPSRSPRTPRPSPAG
;
A
#
# COMPACT_ATOMS: atom_id res chain seq x y z
N MET A 1 -19.88 10.08 26.34
CA MET A 1 -19.03 9.68 25.21
C MET A 1 -19.08 8.16 25.06
N THR A 2 -20.13 7.62 24.43
CA THR A 2 -20.28 6.18 24.26
C THR A 2 -19.69 5.79 22.91
N VAL A 3 -18.56 5.08 22.95
CA VAL A 3 -17.99 4.45 21.76
C VAL A 3 -18.95 3.32 21.38
N SER A 4 -19.78 3.51 20.35
CA SER A 4 -20.66 2.47 19.84
C SER A 4 -19.78 1.32 19.33
N SER A 5 -19.59 0.30 20.16
CA SER A 5 -18.88 -0.92 19.75
C SER A 5 -19.74 -1.60 18.72
N ARG A 6 -19.37 -1.44 17.45
CA ARG A 6 -19.82 -2.36 16.41
C ARG A 6 -19.44 -3.78 16.83
N GLY A 7 -20.24 -4.76 16.42
CA GLY A 7 -19.88 -6.16 16.58
C GLY A 7 -18.55 -6.50 15.89
N PRO A 8 -18.10 -7.76 15.97
CA PRO A 8 -16.90 -8.21 15.29
C PRO A 8 -16.88 -7.79 13.80
N ASN A 9 -15.71 -7.39 13.31
CA ASN A 9 -15.46 -7.10 11.90
C ASN A 9 -15.00 -8.38 11.19
N ASP A 10 -15.98 -9.21 10.83
CA ASP A 10 -15.75 -10.48 10.13
C ASP A 10 -15.12 -10.28 8.75
N ARG A 11 -15.41 -9.14 8.10
CA ARG A 11 -14.84 -8.80 6.78
C ARG A 11 -13.33 -8.63 6.85
N LEU A 12 -12.84 -7.86 7.84
CA LEU A 12 -11.41 -7.73 8.08
C LEU A 12 -10.78 -9.08 8.44
N GLY A 13 -11.44 -9.88 9.28
CA GLY A 13 -10.97 -11.22 9.62
C GLY A 13 -10.80 -12.13 8.40
N ALA A 14 -11.81 -12.16 7.52
CA ALA A 14 -11.78 -12.94 6.28
C ALA A 14 -10.66 -12.49 5.34
N LEU A 15 -10.43 -11.18 5.18
CA LEU A 15 -9.34 -10.67 4.35
C LEU A 15 -7.95 -10.98 4.90
N LEU A 16 -7.77 -11.00 6.22
CA LEU A 16 -6.51 -11.42 6.83
C LEU A 16 -6.23 -12.91 6.55
N ALA A 17 -7.27 -13.75 6.63
CA ALA A 17 -7.18 -15.16 6.27
C ALA A 17 -6.89 -15.36 4.78
N LEU A 18 -7.62 -14.68 3.88
CA LEU A 18 -7.39 -14.74 2.43
C LEU A 18 -5.98 -14.28 2.06
N ALA A 19 -5.50 -13.20 2.68
CA ALA A 19 -4.15 -12.67 2.47
C ALA A 19 -3.06 -13.50 3.17
N GLN A 20 -3.43 -14.51 3.97
CA GLN A 20 -2.52 -15.33 4.78
C GLN A 20 -1.54 -14.47 5.58
N ILE A 21 -2.07 -13.42 6.23
CA ILE A 21 -1.28 -12.48 7.02
C ILE A 21 -1.74 -12.52 8.49
N SER A 22 -0.77 -12.60 9.39
CA SER A 22 -1.05 -12.58 10.84
C SER A 22 -1.33 -11.15 11.33
N ASN A 23 -1.99 -11.04 12.49
CA ASN A 23 -2.23 -9.76 13.15
C ASN A 23 -0.94 -8.96 13.41
N ALA A 24 0.13 -9.65 13.82
CA ALA A 24 1.45 -9.04 14.00
C ALA A 24 2.04 -8.57 12.66
N GLY A 25 1.87 -9.36 11.60
CA GLY A 25 2.33 -9.02 10.25
C GLY A 25 1.60 -7.80 9.68
N LEU A 26 0.29 -7.70 9.90
CA LEU A 26 -0.48 -6.53 9.49
C LEU A 26 -0.02 -5.28 10.27
N ALA A 27 0.09 -5.38 11.60
CA ALA A 27 0.52 -4.26 12.43
C ALA A 27 1.87 -3.70 11.98
N ARG A 28 2.84 -4.58 11.69
CA ARG A 28 4.15 -4.20 11.16
C ARG A 28 4.01 -3.45 9.83
N ARG A 29 3.28 -3.99 8.86
CA ARG A 29 3.08 -3.32 7.54
C ARG A 29 2.39 -1.97 7.67
N VAL A 30 1.40 -1.85 8.56
CA VAL A 30 0.71 -0.57 8.82
C VAL A 30 1.68 0.46 9.40
N ASN A 31 2.52 0.07 10.36
CA ASN A 31 3.53 0.96 10.92
C ASN A 31 4.58 1.34 9.86
N ASP A 32 5.04 0.39 9.04
CA ASP A 32 6.01 0.63 7.96
C ASP A 32 5.45 1.62 6.91
N LEU A 33 4.19 1.41 6.47
CA LEU A 33 3.50 2.33 5.55
C LEU A 33 3.26 3.70 6.20
N GLY A 34 2.98 3.73 7.50
CA GLY A 34 2.88 4.98 8.26
C GLY A 34 4.20 5.75 8.27
N ALA A 35 5.30 5.06 8.59
CA ALA A 35 6.63 5.65 8.63
C ALA A 35 7.06 6.20 7.26
N GLN A 36 6.75 5.49 6.17
CA GLN A 36 6.98 5.97 4.79
C GLN A 36 6.23 7.28 4.49
N ARG A 37 5.13 7.55 5.20
CA ARG A 37 4.33 8.78 5.09
C ARG A 37 4.66 9.80 6.20
N GLY A 38 5.75 9.61 6.94
CA GLY A 38 6.16 10.49 8.05
C GLY A 38 5.32 10.36 9.32
N LEU A 39 4.50 9.31 9.45
CA LEU A 39 3.67 9.06 10.63
C LEU A 39 4.40 8.17 11.64
N THR A 40 4.38 8.56 12.91
CA THR A 40 4.87 7.71 14.00
C THR A 40 3.73 6.86 14.54
N LEU A 41 3.58 5.64 14.01
CA LEU A 41 2.57 4.67 14.42
C LEU A 41 3.20 3.54 15.24
N ARG A 42 2.49 3.03 16.25
CA ARG A 42 2.95 1.94 17.13
C ARG A 42 1.85 0.92 17.38
N TYR A 43 1.29 0.36 16.30
CA TYR A 43 0.32 -0.72 16.41
C TYR A 43 1.00 -2.07 16.62
N ASP A 44 0.28 -2.96 17.32
CA ASP A 44 0.71 -4.32 17.63
C ASP A 44 -0.38 -5.34 17.25
N LYS A 45 -0.08 -6.63 17.46
CA LYS A 45 -1.05 -7.71 17.19
C LYS A 45 -2.37 -7.53 17.96
N THR A 46 -2.30 -6.93 19.16
CA THR A 46 -3.45 -6.72 20.05
C THR A 46 -4.38 -5.65 19.48
N SER A 47 -3.80 -4.58 18.94
CA SER A 47 -4.52 -3.51 18.25
C SER A 47 -5.32 -4.09 17.08
N VAL A 48 -4.67 -4.90 16.23
CA VAL A 48 -5.32 -5.55 15.09
C VAL A 48 -6.41 -6.52 15.55
N ALA A 49 -6.13 -7.33 16.59
CA ALA A 49 -7.12 -8.22 17.16
C ALA A 49 -8.37 -7.46 17.66
N ARG A 50 -8.21 -6.26 18.22
CA ARG A 50 -9.35 -5.42 18.64
C ARG A 50 -10.13 -4.83 17.45
N TRP A 51 -9.47 -4.53 16.33
CA TRP A 51 -10.16 -4.11 15.11
C TRP A 51 -11.06 -5.22 14.56
N VAL A 52 -10.59 -6.47 14.62
CA VAL A 52 -11.34 -7.65 14.18
C VAL A 52 -12.41 -8.04 15.21
N THR A 53 -12.02 -8.33 16.45
CA THR A 53 -12.94 -8.92 17.45
C THR A 53 -13.93 -7.93 18.04
N LYS A 54 -13.53 -6.66 18.20
CA LYS A 54 -14.36 -5.62 18.83
C LYS A 54 -14.91 -4.60 17.83
N GLY A 55 -14.69 -4.81 16.54
CA GLY A 55 -15.09 -3.86 15.49
C GLY A 55 -14.51 -2.45 15.68
N MET A 56 -13.38 -2.32 16.38
CA MET A 56 -12.79 -1.00 16.64
C MET A 56 -12.25 -0.41 15.34
N VAL A 57 -12.64 0.82 15.02
CA VAL A 57 -12.12 1.55 13.86
C VAL A 57 -10.93 2.40 14.31
N PRO A 58 -9.71 2.18 13.78
CA PRO A 58 -8.59 3.04 14.08
C PRO A 58 -8.78 4.42 13.42
N GLN A 59 -8.19 5.45 14.02
CA GLN A 59 -8.29 6.82 13.54
C GLN A 59 -7.66 6.97 12.15
N ARG A 60 -8.19 7.90 11.35
CA ARG A 60 -7.58 8.28 10.07
C ARG A 60 -6.12 8.71 10.31
N PRO A 61 -5.17 8.30 9.45
CA PRO A 61 -5.35 7.67 8.13
C PRO A 61 -5.28 6.13 8.14
N VAL A 62 -5.31 5.48 9.30
CA VAL A 62 -4.98 4.05 9.46
C VAL A 62 -5.87 3.09 8.67
N PRO A 63 -7.20 3.29 8.54
CA PRO A 63 -8.03 2.43 7.68
C PRO A 63 -7.50 2.33 6.23
N HIS A 64 -6.97 3.43 5.69
CA HIS A 64 -6.39 3.45 4.34
C HIS A 64 -5.05 2.71 4.28
N LEU A 65 -4.27 2.75 5.36
CA LEU A 65 -3.02 1.98 5.47
C LEU A 65 -3.31 0.48 5.52
N ILE A 66 -4.38 0.07 6.21
CA ILE A 66 -4.83 -1.32 6.26
C ILE A 66 -5.27 -1.79 4.87
N ALA A 67 -6.11 -1.02 4.18
CA ALA A 67 -6.51 -1.28 2.80
C ALA A 67 -5.29 -1.44 1.88
N THR A 68 -4.32 -0.52 1.97
CA THR A 68 -3.08 -0.55 1.18
C THR A 68 -2.27 -1.81 1.49
N ALA A 69 -2.09 -2.16 2.77
CA ALA A 69 -1.31 -3.33 3.19
C ALA A 69 -1.92 -4.64 2.68
N LEU A 70 -3.25 -4.77 2.76
CA LEU A 70 -3.98 -5.94 2.26
C LEU A 70 -3.96 -5.99 0.73
N GLY A 71 -4.17 -4.86 0.05
CA GLY A 71 -4.11 -4.79 -1.40
C GLY A 71 -2.75 -5.18 -1.97
N ASN A 72 -1.66 -4.69 -1.35
CA ASN A 72 -0.30 -5.09 -1.72
C ASN A 72 -0.04 -6.59 -1.50
N LYS A 73 -0.67 -7.20 -0.48
CA LYS A 73 -0.51 -8.63 -0.19
C LYS A 73 -1.36 -9.52 -1.13
N LEU A 74 -2.54 -9.04 -1.52
CA LEU A 74 -3.48 -9.74 -2.41
C LEU A 74 -3.24 -9.48 -3.90
N GLY A 75 -2.42 -8.49 -4.25
CA GLY A 75 -2.14 -8.13 -5.65
C GLY A 75 -3.29 -7.42 -6.35
N ARG A 76 -4.27 -6.89 -5.61
CA ARG A 76 -5.41 -6.12 -6.15
C ARG A 76 -5.78 -4.97 -5.21
N PRO A 77 -6.41 -3.89 -5.70
CA PRO A 77 -6.96 -2.88 -4.82
C PRO A 77 -8.03 -3.49 -3.88
N VAL A 78 -8.04 -3.03 -2.64
CA VAL A 78 -9.02 -3.41 -1.60
C VAL A 78 -9.63 -2.13 -1.04
N PRO A 79 -10.92 -1.85 -1.27
CA PRO A 79 -11.57 -0.64 -0.81
C PRO A 79 -11.98 -0.74 0.68
N LEU A 80 -12.29 0.40 1.31
CA LEU A 80 -12.55 0.46 2.76
C LEU A 80 -13.79 -0.33 3.19
N GLU A 81 -14.77 -0.42 2.30
CA GLU A 81 -16.03 -1.15 2.50
C GLU A 81 -15.78 -2.65 2.59
N GLU A 82 -14.80 -3.15 1.82
CA GLU A 82 -14.41 -4.56 1.78
C GLU A 82 -13.68 -4.97 3.07
N ILE A 83 -12.89 -4.07 3.67
CA ILE A 83 -12.27 -4.30 4.99
C ILE A 83 -13.22 -3.99 6.16
N GLY A 84 -14.45 -3.53 5.90
CA GLY A 84 -15.41 -3.16 6.95
C GLY A 84 -14.98 -1.96 7.79
N LEU A 85 -14.10 -1.10 7.27
CA LEU A 85 -13.59 0.11 7.94
C LEU A 85 -13.93 1.40 7.17
N ALA A 86 -14.89 1.36 6.24
CA ALA A 86 -15.44 2.55 5.62
C ALA A 86 -16.00 3.50 6.70
N ASP A 87 -15.80 4.81 6.50
CA ASP A 87 -16.19 5.82 7.49
C ASP A 87 -17.65 5.62 7.88
N SER A 88 -17.86 5.32 9.16
CA SER A 88 -19.15 5.55 9.79
C SER A 88 -18.91 6.58 10.85
N HIS A 89 -18.59 7.80 10.39
CA HIS A 89 -19.05 8.92 11.17
C HIS A 89 -20.57 8.76 11.27
N PRO A 90 -21.20 8.89 12.46
CA PRO A 90 -22.57 9.38 12.46
C PRO A 90 -22.46 10.74 11.76
N THR A 91 -22.90 10.82 10.51
CA THR A 91 -23.14 12.11 9.86
C THR A 91 -23.99 12.91 10.85
N PRO A 92 -23.50 14.03 11.41
CA PRO A 92 -24.44 15.05 11.81
C PRO A 92 -25.17 15.39 10.52
N GLU A 93 -26.48 15.34 10.58
CA GLU A 93 -27.43 15.64 9.52
C GLU A 93 -27.13 17.01 8.90
N LEU A 94 -26.16 17.05 7.99
CA LEU A 94 -25.78 18.19 7.17
C LEU A 94 -25.65 17.66 5.76
N GLY A 95 -26.72 17.88 5.00
CA GLY A 95 -26.94 17.39 3.65
C GLY A 95 -25.84 17.80 2.69
N LEU A 96 -24.87 16.92 2.50
CA LEU A 96 -24.00 16.89 1.33
C LEU A 96 -23.99 15.45 0.84
N GLU A 97 -24.89 15.15 -0.10
CA GLU A 97 -24.84 13.94 -0.90
C GLU A 97 -23.52 13.92 -1.68
N PHE A 98 -22.65 12.98 -1.34
CA PHE A 98 -21.55 12.61 -2.22
C PHE A 98 -22.04 11.49 -3.16
N PRO A 99 -21.88 11.64 -4.49
CA PRO A 99 -22.47 10.75 -5.47
C PRO A 99 -21.88 9.33 -5.37
N ARG A 100 -22.77 8.32 -5.25
CA ARG A 100 -22.46 6.90 -5.06
C ARG A 100 -22.15 6.15 -6.35
N GLU A 101 -21.61 6.81 -7.36
CA GLU A 101 -21.44 6.18 -8.67
C GLU A 101 -19.96 5.96 -9.04
N VAL A 102 -19.65 4.67 -9.17
CA VAL A 102 -18.35 4.04 -9.46
C VAL A 102 -17.55 4.65 -10.63
N PRO A 103 -18.14 5.21 -11.72
CA PRO A 103 -17.35 5.70 -12.85
C PRO A 103 -16.49 6.93 -12.53
N GLU A 104 -16.97 7.85 -11.69
CA GLU A 104 -16.27 9.12 -11.40
C GLU A 104 -15.11 8.93 -10.42
N ALA A 105 -15.19 7.93 -9.54
CA ALA A 105 -14.09 7.54 -8.67
C ALA A 105 -12.92 6.94 -9.47
N VAL A 106 -13.21 6.14 -10.50
CA VAL A 106 -12.19 5.57 -11.39
C VAL A 106 -11.54 6.67 -12.25
N ARG A 107 -12.33 7.64 -12.73
CA ARG A 107 -11.81 8.80 -13.47
C ARG A 107 -10.86 9.63 -12.61
N SER A 108 -11.25 9.93 -11.38
CA SER A 108 -10.42 10.70 -10.44
C SER A 108 -9.12 9.96 -10.06
N ALA A 109 -9.19 8.65 -9.87
CA ALA A 109 -8.00 7.82 -9.62
C ALA A 109 -7.07 7.73 -10.85
N THR A 110 -7.63 7.74 -12.06
CA THR A 110 -6.86 7.69 -13.31
C THR A 110 -6.11 9.01 -13.56
N GLU A 111 -6.75 10.15 -13.31
CA GLU A 111 -6.11 11.46 -13.45
C GLU A 111 -4.99 11.65 -12.41
N LEU A 112 -5.19 11.18 -11.18
CA LEU A 112 -4.15 11.22 -10.15
C LEU A 112 -2.94 10.33 -10.49
N TRP A 113 -3.18 9.15 -11.09
CA TRP A 113 -2.11 8.25 -11.52
C TRP A 113 -1.31 8.81 -12.71
N ARG A 114 -1.94 9.55 -13.62
CA ARG A 114 -1.25 10.25 -14.73
C ARG A 114 -0.31 11.34 -14.21
N VAL A 115 -0.76 12.14 -13.25
CA VAL A 115 0.06 13.17 -12.62
C VAL A 115 1.28 12.56 -11.88
N ASP A 116 1.10 11.42 -11.20
CA ASP A 116 2.22 10.72 -10.54
C ASP A 116 3.25 10.15 -11.54
N LEU A 117 2.80 9.69 -12.72
CA LEU A 117 3.68 9.23 -13.79
C LEU A 117 4.45 10.38 -14.47
N ASP A 118 3.81 11.55 -14.64
CA ASP A 118 4.45 12.73 -15.24
C ASP A 118 5.49 13.35 -14.30
N LEU A 119 5.23 13.36 -12.99
CA LEU A 119 6.20 13.77 -11.96
C LEU A 119 7.44 12.86 -11.92
N ARG A 120 7.28 11.56 -12.17
CA ARG A 120 8.40 10.60 -12.28
C ARG A 120 9.17 10.71 -13.60
N ARG A 121 8.60 11.39 -14.60
CA ARG A 121 9.20 11.65 -15.93
C ARG A 121 9.75 13.06 -16.07
N GLY A 122 10.10 13.72 -14.95
CA GLY A 122 10.79 15.01 -14.98
C GLY A 122 11.95 15.06 -15.99
N PRO A 123 12.18 16.20 -16.66
CA PRO A 123 12.85 16.26 -17.95
C PRO A 123 14.33 15.84 -17.86
N ALA A 124 14.67 14.74 -18.53
CA ALA A 124 16.05 14.44 -18.90
C ALA A 124 16.41 15.27 -20.15
N ALA A 125 17.41 16.10 -19.97
CA ALA A 125 17.85 17.17 -20.85
C ALA A 125 18.21 16.73 -22.28
N ALA A 126 17.95 17.64 -23.22
CA ALA A 126 18.67 17.69 -24.47
C ALA A 126 20.19 17.90 -24.22
N GLY A 127 21.02 17.12 -24.91
CA GLY A 127 22.41 17.46 -25.19
C GLY A 127 23.47 16.58 -24.52
N GLY A 128 24.14 15.74 -25.33
CA GLY A 128 25.46 15.20 -24.98
C GLY A 128 25.67 13.75 -25.39
N ALA A 129 26.10 13.53 -26.63
CA ALA A 129 26.71 12.27 -27.04
C ALA A 129 28.00 12.02 -26.22
N THR A 130 28.18 10.82 -25.67
CA THR A 130 29.45 10.06 -25.72
C THR A 130 29.28 8.65 -25.15
N ALA A 131 29.56 7.69 -26.03
CA ALA A 131 29.96 6.30 -25.85
C ALA A 131 29.88 5.66 -24.44
N TRP A 132 29.07 4.61 -24.33
CA TRP A 132 29.25 3.56 -23.33
C TRP A 132 30.56 2.79 -23.61
N PRO A 133 31.48 2.60 -22.65
CA PRO A 133 32.65 1.74 -22.88
C PRO A 133 32.21 0.26 -22.90
N ALA A 134 32.50 -0.40 -24.02
CA ALA A 134 32.31 -1.84 -24.18
C ALA A 134 33.23 -2.63 -23.22
N PRO A 135 32.79 -3.76 -22.64
CA PRO A 135 33.67 -4.65 -21.88
C PRO A 135 34.64 -5.37 -22.82
N SER A 136 35.93 -5.08 -22.71
CA SER A 136 37.00 -5.78 -23.41
C SER A 136 37.17 -7.20 -22.88
N ARG A 137 36.96 -8.17 -23.76
CA ARG A 137 37.20 -9.60 -23.51
C ARG A 137 38.69 -9.88 -23.80
N SER A 138 39.49 -10.07 -22.75
CA SER A 138 40.91 -10.42 -22.91
C SER A 138 41.09 -11.79 -23.58
N PRO A 139 42.04 -11.96 -24.52
CA PRO A 139 42.35 -13.26 -25.10
C PRO A 139 43.21 -14.12 -24.16
N ARG A 140 42.87 -15.41 -24.08
CA ARG A 140 43.63 -16.46 -23.41
C ARG A 140 44.86 -16.79 -24.26
N THR A 141 46.06 -16.60 -23.72
CA THR A 141 47.32 -17.05 -24.33
C THR A 141 47.50 -18.57 -24.13
N PRO A 142 48.03 -19.30 -25.13
CA PRO A 142 48.42 -20.70 -24.97
C PRO A 142 49.84 -20.82 -24.36
N ARG A 143 50.03 -21.84 -23.51
CA ARG A 143 51.30 -22.18 -22.86
C ARG A 143 52.07 -23.18 -23.74
N PRO A 144 53.35 -22.96 -24.06
CA PRO A 144 54.17 -23.97 -24.75
C PRO A 144 54.74 -24.99 -23.75
N SER A 145 54.78 -26.26 -24.19
CA SER A 145 55.49 -27.37 -23.55
C SER A 145 57.01 -27.22 -23.70
N PRO A 146 57.82 -27.58 -22.70
CA PRO A 146 59.22 -27.88 -22.94
C PRO A 146 59.42 -29.39 -23.18
N ALA A 147 60.22 -29.68 -24.21
CA ALA A 147 60.88 -30.96 -24.41
C ALA A 147 62.08 -31.09 -23.47
N GLY A 148 62.35 -32.32 -23.02
CA GLY A 148 63.45 -32.71 -22.15
C GLY A 148 63.20 -34.09 -21.58
#